data_AF-A0AAE0MMB0-F1
#
_entry.id   AF-A0AAE0MMB0-F1
#
_cell.length_a   1.000
_cell.length_b   1.000
_cell.length_c   1.000
_cell.angle_alpha   90.00
_cell.angle_beta   90.00
_cell.angle_gamma   90.00
#
_symmetry.space_group_name_H-M   'P 1'
#
loop_
_entity.id
_entity.type
_entity.pdbx_description
1 polymer ?
#
loop_
_entity_poly.entity_id
_entity_poly.type
_entity_poly.pdbx_seq_one_letter_code
_entity_poly.pdbx_strand_id
1 'polypeptide(L)'
;MLSFPTPSVYQSSKCFVTYGVMGHLDPNQPPTKSKPWSTVAGQDFINRVELIISQETFEVVQKLVKERAAPEYKRVVMSLHDILLGAFFAEHIKKGDVMMLSEGRKGIDNVFTLRNGMLTMFLDKEAYERAGLVGKPDGVKGKRGLKPRWVVEIDLTSPSMVPGKKGFDRLIYASKNAFGTPVTWLFCNLSSTVPNPDPIAPHAPTRCTSEPSVLQNIDAMLPTLKPPIDAIGPEGREKLEYFSTELYEWLSLVRLQSPRVQVGDQIDPYLCRYQVPGDGQQGKICKVTWQGFLAPSWCRQTLLDLVAGLPSKAWFSFSTTTFSKGMAGDNSQVSLFRPQGASGEYVMWEIKSHE
;
A
#
# COMPACT_ATOMS: atom_id res chain seq x y z
N MET A 1 -9.05 38.13 5.64
CA MET A 1 -9.15 36.95 4.76
C MET A 1 -7.74 36.49 4.44
N LEU A 2 -7.37 35.29 4.86
CA LEU A 2 -6.12 34.69 4.39
C LEU A 2 -6.39 34.19 2.97
N SER A 3 -5.95 34.96 1.98
CA SER A 3 -5.95 34.51 0.59
C SER A 3 -4.90 33.41 0.46
N PHE A 4 -5.34 32.16 0.42
CA PHE A 4 -4.43 31.07 0.05
C PHE A 4 -3.97 31.29 -1.39
N PRO A 5 -2.66 31.12 -1.67
CA PRO A 5 -2.16 31.25 -3.03
C PRO A 5 -2.86 30.21 -3.90
N THR A 6 -3.36 30.64 -5.06
CA THR A 6 -3.87 29.74 -6.09
C THR A 6 -2.79 28.69 -6.35
N PRO A 7 -3.11 27.38 -6.30
CA PRO A 7 -2.13 26.35 -6.59
C PRO A 7 -1.47 26.71 -7.91
N SER A 8 -0.15 26.77 -7.94
CA SER A 8 0.54 26.98 -9.23
C SER A 8 0.07 25.87 -10.16
N VAL A 9 -0.06 26.18 -11.45
CA VAL A 9 -0.53 25.28 -12.53
C VAL A 9 0.26 23.94 -12.55
N TYR A 10 1.35 23.83 -11.79
CA TYR A 10 2.27 22.70 -11.70
C TYR A 10 2.14 21.83 -10.43
N GLN A 11 1.23 22.11 -9.49
CA GLN A 11 1.00 21.23 -8.33
C GLN A 11 -0.29 20.44 -8.47
N SER A 12 -0.17 19.18 -8.89
CA SER A 12 -1.29 18.24 -8.87
C SER A 12 -1.69 17.89 -7.43
N SER A 13 -3.00 17.86 -7.16
CA SER A 13 -3.54 17.38 -5.88
C SER A 13 -3.05 15.96 -5.61
N LYS A 14 -2.55 15.71 -4.40
CA LYS A 14 -1.97 14.41 -4.02
C LYS A 14 -2.86 13.60 -3.09
N CYS A 15 -3.76 14.27 -2.38
CA CYS A 15 -4.76 13.65 -1.52
C CYS A 15 -6.12 13.81 -2.18
N PHE A 16 -6.80 12.70 -2.41
CA PHE A 16 -8.15 12.67 -2.94
C PHE A 16 -9.06 12.07 -1.89
N VAL A 17 -10.15 12.77 -1.58
CA VAL A 17 -11.18 12.29 -0.66
C VAL A 17 -12.38 11.81 -1.46
N THR A 18 -12.86 10.62 -1.16
CA THR A 18 -14.10 10.06 -1.71
C THR A 18 -15.05 9.75 -0.56
N TYR A 19 -16.26 10.29 -0.61
CA TYR A 19 -17.38 9.81 0.18
C TYR A 19 -18.25 8.90 -0.68
N GLY A 20 -18.70 7.77 -0.15
CA GLY A 20 -19.51 6.83 -0.93
C GLY A 20 -20.27 5.83 -0.08
N VAL A 21 -21.07 5.03 -0.77
CA VAL A 21 -21.83 3.92 -0.19
C VAL A 21 -21.28 2.61 -0.75
N MET A 22 -20.91 1.69 0.13
CA MET A 22 -20.59 0.31 -0.17
C MET A 22 -21.85 -0.38 -0.69
N GLY A 23 -21.76 -0.99 -1.87
CA GLY A 23 -22.81 -1.87 -2.37
C GLY A 23 -23.00 -3.10 -1.48
N HIS A 24 -24.08 -3.85 -1.72
CA HIS A 24 -24.31 -5.12 -1.05
C HIS A 24 -23.11 -6.06 -1.22
N LEU A 25 -22.63 -6.64 -0.12
CA LEU A 25 -21.53 -7.59 -0.12
C LEU A 25 -22.10 -9.00 -0.20
N ASP A 26 -21.93 -9.63 -1.36
CA ASP A 26 -22.09 -11.08 -1.51
C ASP A 26 -20.75 -11.75 -1.12
N PRO A 27 -20.71 -12.58 -0.05
CA PRO A 27 -19.52 -13.31 0.33
C PRO A 27 -18.97 -14.22 -0.78
N ASN A 28 -19.83 -14.70 -1.68
CA ASN A 28 -19.45 -15.57 -2.80
C ASN A 28 -18.96 -14.79 -4.03
N GLN A 29 -19.31 -13.51 -4.13
CA GLN A 29 -18.92 -12.62 -5.23
C GLN A 29 -18.47 -11.25 -4.68
N PRO A 30 -17.27 -11.18 -4.07
CA PRO A 30 -16.80 -9.93 -3.50
C PRO A 30 -16.65 -8.85 -4.58
N PRO A 31 -17.03 -7.59 -4.31
CA PRO A 31 -16.94 -6.55 -5.33
C PRO A 31 -15.48 -6.27 -5.70
N THR A 32 -15.20 -6.19 -7.00
CA THR A 32 -13.81 -6.06 -7.51
C THR A 32 -13.55 -4.73 -8.22
N LYS A 33 -14.57 -4.14 -8.85
CA LYS A 33 -14.41 -2.96 -9.73
C LYS A 33 -14.80 -1.64 -9.07
N SER A 34 -15.67 -1.67 -8.07
CA SER A 34 -16.14 -0.48 -7.37
C SER A 34 -15.17 -0.04 -6.27
N LYS A 35 -15.16 1.26 -5.97
CA LYS A 35 -14.53 1.77 -4.75
C LYS A 35 -15.32 1.28 -3.53
N PRO A 36 -14.65 0.95 -2.42
CA PRO A 36 -13.20 1.11 -2.16
C PRO A 36 -12.32 -0.05 -2.67
N TRP A 37 -12.93 -1.13 -3.16
CA TRP A 37 -12.27 -2.42 -3.44
C TRP A 37 -11.22 -2.35 -4.55
N SER A 38 -11.54 -1.64 -5.65
CA SER A 38 -10.61 -1.46 -6.77
C SER A 38 -9.40 -0.61 -6.37
N THR A 39 -9.58 0.38 -5.50
CA THR A 39 -8.50 1.22 -4.99
C THR A 39 -7.50 0.41 -4.15
N VAL A 40 -7.97 -0.44 -3.23
CA VAL A 40 -7.09 -1.32 -2.43
C VAL A 40 -6.38 -2.34 -3.31
N ALA A 41 -7.10 -2.97 -4.26
CA ALA A 41 -6.54 -3.94 -5.19
C ALA A 41 -5.50 -3.32 -6.16
N GLY A 42 -5.65 -2.04 -6.48
CA GLY A 42 -4.79 -1.31 -7.39
C GLY A 42 -3.41 -0.97 -6.83
N GLN A 43 -3.24 -1.00 -5.50
CA GLN A 43 -1.95 -0.70 -4.87
C GLN A 43 -0.85 -1.69 -5.29
N ASP A 44 0.40 -1.23 -5.35
CA ASP A 44 1.53 -2.03 -5.80
C ASP A 44 2.06 -2.97 -4.69
N PHE A 45 3.04 -2.49 -3.93
CA PHE A 45 3.72 -3.24 -2.88
C PHE A 45 3.35 -2.63 -1.53
N ILE A 46 2.55 -3.31 -0.72
CA ILE A 46 2.08 -2.80 0.57
C ILE A 46 3.10 -3.19 1.65
N ASN A 47 3.57 -2.19 2.40
CA ASN A 47 4.51 -2.38 3.51
C ASN A 47 3.78 -2.49 4.85
N ARG A 48 2.74 -1.68 5.03
CA ARG A 48 2.06 -1.56 6.32
C ARG A 48 0.55 -1.52 6.15
N VAL A 49 -0.15 -2.21 7.03
CA VAL A 49 -1.61 -2.17 7.17
C VAL A 49 -1.93 -1.83 8.62
N GLU A 50 -2.80 -0.84 8.83
CA GLU A 50 -3.19 -0.36 10.16
C GLU A 50 -4.71 -0.33 10.27
N LEU A 51 -5.22 -0.90 11.35
CA LEU A 51 -6.64 -0.91 11.71
C LEU A 51 -6.82 -0.15 13.02
N ILE A 52 -7.75 0.80 13.05
CA ILE A 52 -8.18 1.51 14.24
C ILE A 52 -9.66 1.24 14.45
N ILE A 53 -10.03 0.82 15.66
CA ILE A 53 -11.39 0.46 16.05
C ILE A 53 -11.68 0.92 17.48
N SER A 54 -12.96 0.93 17.86
CA SER A 54 -13.33 0.99 19.27
C SER A 54 -12.82 -0.25 20.02
N GLN A 55 -12.41 -0.08 21.28
CA GLN A 55 -12.01 -1.19 22.14
C GLN A 55 -13.14 -2.23 22.30
N GLU A 56 -14.39 -1.81 22.26
CA GLU A 56 -15.57 -2.68 22.40
C GLU A 56 -15.69 -3.72 21.29
N THR A 57 -15.19 -3.42 20.08
CA THR A 57 -15.26 -4.34 18.93
C THR A 57 -14.00 -5.17 18.76
N PHE A 58 -13.01 -5.00 19.63
CA PHE A 58 -11.72 -5.69 19.52
C PHE A 58 -11.85 -7.21 19.57
N GLU A 59 -12.75 -7.78 20.37
CA GLU A 59 -12.93 -9.23 20.45
C GLU A 59 -13.32 -9.86 19.11
N VAL A 60 -14.17 -9.18 18.33
CA VAL A 60 -14.56 -9.62 16.98
C VAL A 60 -13.34 -9.61 16.06
N VAL A 61 -12.56 -8.53 16.10
CA VAL A 61 -11.34 -8.41 15.30
C VAL A 61 -10.30 -9.43 15.73
N GLN A 62 -10.15 -9.70 17.02
CA GLN A 62 -9.21 -10.69 17.53
C GLN A 62 -9.54 -12.10 17.02
N LYS A 63 -10.82 -12.45 16.90
CA LYS A 63 -11.25 -13.71 16.28
C LYS A 63 -10.88 -13.75 14.80
N LEU A 64 -11.22 -12.71 14.05
CA LEU A 64 -10.86 -12.58 12.63
C LEU A 64 -9.34 -12.69 12.40
N VAL A 65 -8.55 -12.04 13.26
CA VAL A 65 -7.08 -12.06 13.23
C VAL A 65 -6.52 -13.46 13.52
N LYS A 66 -7.16 -14.22 14.42
CA LYS A 66 -6.73 -15.59 14.79
C LYS A 66 -7.12 -16.63 13.75
N GLU A 67 -8.32 -16.51 13.17
CA GLU A 67 -8.81 -17.43 12.14
C GLU A 67 -8.06 -17.25 10.82
N ARG A 68 -7.51 -16.06 10.60
CA ARG A 68 -6.79 -15.73 9.38
C ARG A 68 -5.29 -15.88 9.56
N ALA A 69 -4.66 -16.63 8.66
CA ALA A 69 -3.21 -16.71 8.59
C ALA A 69 -2.60 -15.31 8.35
N ALA A 70 -1.60 -14.97 9.17
CA ALA A 70 -0.79 -13.78 8.98
C ALA A 70 -0.12 -13.84 7.59
N PRO A 71 0.02 -12.69 6.89
CA PRO A 71 0.58 -12.69 5.55
C PRO A 71 2.07 -13.05 5.59
N GLU A 72 2.44 -13.97 4.71
CA GLU A 72 3.79 -14.51 4.61
C GLU A 72 4.48 -14.04 3.35
N TYR A 73 5.78 -13.86 3.46
CA TYR A 73 6.67 -13.59 2.34
C TYR A 73 8.03 -14.24 2.62
N LYS A 74 8.86 -14.32 1.58
CA LYS A 74 10.21 -14.85 1.66
C LYS A 74 11.20 -13.74 1.34
N ARG A 75 12.33 -13.72 2.03
CA ARG A 75 13.51 -12.93 1.66
C ARG A 75 14.55 -13.87 1.08
N VAL A 76 15.04 -13.59 -0.12
CA VAL A 76 15.96 -14.48 -0.85
C VAL A 76 17.01 -13.67 -1.59
N VAL A 77 18.22 -14.20 -1.74
CA VAL A 77 19.28 -13.55 -2.53
C VAL A 77 19.40 -14.29 -3.87
N MET A 78 19.12 -13.58 -4.95
CA MET A 78 19.11 -14.12 -6.32
C MET A 78 19.54 -13.05 -7.31
N SER A 79 20.21 -13.45 -8.39
CA SER A 79 20.41 -12.57 -9.54
C SER A 79 19.12 -12.42 -10.34
N LEU A 80 19.04 -11.37 -11.17
CA LEU A 80 17.95 -11.26 -12.14
C LEU A 80 17.96 -12.45 -13.12
N HIS A 81 19.13 -13.02 -13.37
CA HIS A 81 19.27 -14.18 -14.25
C HIS A 81 18.58 -15.42 -13.68
N ASP A 82 18.72 -15.68 -12.37
CA ASP A 82 18.15 -16.85 -11.70
C ASP A 82 16.61 -16.87 -11.80
N ILE A 83 15.96 -15.70 -11.70
CA ILE A 83 14.49 -15.62 -11.78
C ILE A 83 13.95 -15.75 -13.21
N LEU A 84 14.81 -15.61 -14.22
CA LEU A 84 14.47 -15.69 -15.64
C LEU A 84 14.74 -17.08 -16.26
N LEU A 85 15.18 -18.04 -15.44
CA LEU A 85 15.54 -19.38 -15.90
C LEU A 85 14.73 -20.51 -15.26
N GLY A 86 14.71 -21.62 -15.99
CA GLY A 86 14.30 -22.93 -15.48
C GLY A 86 12.90 -22.95 -14.87
N ALA A 87 12.75 -23.75 -13.82
CA ALA A 87 11.48 -23.96 -13.14
C ALA A 87 10.98 -22.68 -12.44
N PHE A 88 11.86 -21.80 -11.97
CA PHE A 88 11.43 -20.56 -11.32
C PHE A 88 10.66 -19.67 -12.30
N PHE A 89 11.21 -19.47 -13.50
CA PHE A 89 10.53 -18.69 -14.53
C PHE A 89 9.19 -19.32 -14.97
N ALA A 90 9.18 -20.64 -15.20
CA ALA A 90 7.98 -21.34 -15.68
C ALA A 90 6.87 -21.43 -14.62
N GLU A 91 7.21 -21.74 -13.37
CA GLU A 91 6.23 -22.03 -12.33
C GLU A 91 5.76 -20.80 -11.56
N HIS A 92 6.63 -19.80 -11.37
CA HIS A 92 6.32 -18.59 -10.60
C HIS A 92 6.05 -17.38 -11.50
N ILE A 93 6.93 -17.11 -12.47
CA ILE A 93 6.88 -15.85 -13.24
C ILE A 93 5.84 -15.89 -14.36
N LYS A 94 5.84 -16.97 -15.15
CA LYS A 94 4.93 -17.12 -16.30
C LYS A 94 3.46 -17.19 -15.95
N LYS A 95 3.14 -17.68 -14.75
CA LYS A 95 1.76 -17.72 -14.24
C LYS A 95 1.26 -16.35 -13.78
N GLY A 96 2.17 -15.42 -13.49
CA GLY A 96 1.83 -14.07 -13.03
C GLY A 96 1.39 -14.00 -11.56
N ASP A 97 1.47 -15.11 -10.83
CA ASP A 97 0.95 -15.27 -9.47
C ASP A 97 2.00 -14.95 -8.38
N VAL A 98 2.97 -14.11 -8.69
CA VAL A 98 3.99 -13.70 -7.72
C VAL A 98 4.19 -12.19 -7.71
N MET A 99 4.58 -11.69 -6.54
CA MET A 99 5.09 -10.34 -6.36
C MET A 99 6.53 -10.42 -5.90
N MET A 100 7.41 -9.64 -6.54
CA MET A 100 8.81 -9.52 -6.13
C MET A 100 9.25 -8.05 -6.11
N LEU A 101 10.03 -7.69 -5.10
CA LEU A 101 10.63 -6.37 -4.96
C LEU A 101 12.09 -6.54 -4.54
N SER A 102 13.03 -6.04 -5.35
CA SER A 102 14.44 -6.04 -4.98
C SER A 102 14.73 -4.96 -3.93
N GLU A 103 15.84 -5.11 -3.23
CA GLU A 103 16.41 -4.04 -2.41
C GLU A 103 16.83 -2.82 -3.26
N GLY A 104 17.02 -1.70 -2.58
CA GLY A 104 17.45 -0.43 -3.17
C GLY A 104 16.41 0.68 -3.07
N ARG A 105 16.86 1.92 -3.29
CA ARG A 105 16.01 3.12 -3.28
C ARG A 105 15.74 3.57 -4.72
N LYS A 106 14.47 3.60 -5.12
CA LYS A 106 14.09 4.11 -6.44
C LYS A 106 14.60 5.54 -6.63
N GLY A 107 15.32 5.78 -7.72
CA GLY A 107 15.96 7.07 -8.04
C GLY A 107 17.43 7.17 -7.60
N ILE A 108 17.92 6.24 -6.78
CA ILE A 108 19.33 6.16 -6.33
C ILE A 108 19.98 4.85 -6.78
N ASP A 109 19.34 3.72 -6.51
CA ASP A 109 19.87 2.39 -6.82
C ASP A 109 19.17 1.81 -8.05
N ASN A 110 19.75 0.76 -8.62
CA ASN A 110 19.06 -0.05 -9.62
C ASN A 110 18.07 -0.94 -8.89
N VAL A 111 16.77 -0.80 -9.20
CA VAL A 111 15.69 -1.50 -8.49
C VAL A 111 14.87 -2.29 -9.49
N PHE A 112 14.53 -3.52 -9.14
CA PHE A 112 13.73 -4.42 -9.94
C PHE A 112 12.44 -4.75 -9.20
N THR A 113 11.33 -4.67 -9.92
CA THR A 113 10.01 -5.03 -9.39
C THR A 113 9.31 -5.98 -10.35
N LEU A 114 8.63 -6.98 -9.80
CA LEU A 114 7.83 -7.92 -10.57
C LEU A 114 6.42 -7.98 -9.96
N ARG A 115 5.41 -7.72 -10.78
CA ARG A 115 4.00 -7.83 -10.37
C ARG A 115 3.16 -8.18 -11.58
N ASN A 116 2.24 -9.14 -11.44
CA ASN A 116 1.38 -9.62 -12.53
C ASN A 116 2.18 -10.01 -13.79
N GLY A 117 3.38 -10.58 -13.57
CA GLY A 117 4.33 -10.95 -14.63
C GLY A 117 4.99 -9.78 -15.39
N MET A 118 4.73 -8.53 -15.01
CA MET A 118 5.44 -7.36 -15.53
C MET A 118 6.73 -7.14 -14.73
N LEU A 119 7.88 -7.27 -15.38
CA LEU A 119 9.18 -6.88 -14.83
C LEU A 119 9.45 -5.42 -15.15
N THR A 120 9.52 -4.58 -14.12
CA THR A 120 9.92 -3.18 -14.23
C THR A 120 11.30 -2.99 -13.61
N MET A 121 12.20 -2.37 -14.35
CA MET A 121 13.59 -2.13 -13.95
C MET A 121 13.85 -0.64 -13.96
N PHE A 122 14.19 -0.08 -12.80
CA PHE A 122 14.59 1.30 -12.62
C PHE A 122 16.11 1.35 -12.64
N LEU A 123 16.67 1.98 -13.66
CA LEU A 123 18.08 1.88 -14.00
C LEU A 123 18.76 3.25 -14.01
N ASP A 124 20.00 3.30 -13.53
CA ASP A 124 20.93 4.36 -13.84
C ASP A 124 21.37 4.30 -15.32
N LYS A 125 22.11 5.34 -15.74
CA LYS A 125 22.60 5.46 -17.11
C LYS A 125 23.49 4.29 -17.53
N GLU A 126 24.43 3.92 -16.68
CA GLU A 126 25.47 2.95 -16.99
C GLU A 126 24.88 1.54 -17.13
N ALA A 127 24.01 1.16 -16.20
CA ALA A 127 23.30 -0.10 -16.22
C ALA A 127 22.34 -0.18 -17.42
N TYR A 128 21.63 0.91 -17.75
CA TYR A 128 20.75 0.97 -18.90
C TYR A 128 21.49 0.81 -20.23
N GLU A 129 22.57 1.59 -20.44
CA GLU A 129 23.36 1.56 -21.67
C GLU A 129 24.05 0.20 -21.85
N ARG A 130 24.58 -0.40 -20.77
CA ARG A 130 25.19 -1.73 -20.80
C ARG A 130 24.19 -2.85 -21.05
N ALA A 131 23.01 -2.78 -20.42
CA ALA A 131 21.94 -3.75 -20.65
C ALA A 131 21.45 -3.68 -22.10
N GLY A 132 21.47 -2.47 -22.68
CA GLY A 132 21.00 -2.22 -24.02
C GLY A 132 19.56 -2.65 -24.20
N LEU A 133 18.68 -2.46 -23.21
CA LEU A 133 17.26 -2.80 -23.32
C LEU A 133 16.46 -1.56 -23.75
N VAL A 134 15.28 -1.77 -24.33
CA VAL A 134 14.41 -0.65 -24.74
C VAL A 134 13.69 -0.13 -23.50
N GLY A 135 13.99 1.10 -23.10
CA GLY A 135 13.32 1.79 -22.00
C GLY A 135 12.97 3.23 -22.34
N LYS A 136 12.33 3.90 -21.38
CA LYS A 136 12.00 5.34 -21.44
C LYS A 136 12.70 6.07 -20.29
N PRO A 137 13.02 7.37 -20.42
CA PRO A 137 13.49 8.16 -19.29
C PRO A 137 12.49 8.11 -18.12
N ASP A 138 13.00 7.92 -16.91
CA ASP A 138 12.22 7.89 -15.65
C ASP A 138 12.30 9.26 -14.96
N GLY A 139 11.16 9.84 -14.64
CA GLY A 139 11.02 11.17 -14.00
C GLY A 139 10.89 12.37 -14.96
N VAL A 140 10.54 13.52 -14.39
CA VAL A 140 10.33 14.77 -15.14
C VAL A 140 11.66 15.27 -15.70
N LYS A 141 11.74 15.40 -17.04
CA LYS A 141 12.89 15.96 -17.74
C LYS A 141 13.31 17.30 -17.10
N GLY A 142 14.50 17.34 -16.48
CA GLY A 142 15.21 18.60 -16.28
C GLY A 142 15.10 19.32 -14.93
N LYS A 143 15.27 18.64 -13.79
CA LYS A 143 15.81 19.34 -12.61
C LYS A 143 17.33 19.35 -12.65
N ARG A 144 17.94 20.54 -12.67
CA ARG A 144 19.40 20.73 -12.55
C ARG A 144 19.90 19.94 -11.32
N GLY A 145 20.78 18.96 -11.54
CA GLY A 145 21.47 18.22 -10.48
C GLY A 145 21.06 16.77 -10.27
N LEU A 146 19.98 16.27 -10.90
CA LEU A 146 19.61 14.86 -10.80
C LEU A 146 20.26 14.02 -11.91
N LYS A 147 20.86 12.88 -11.53
CA LYS A 147 21.39 11.91 -12.51
C LYS A 147 20.22 11.35 -13.33
N PRO A 148 20.35 11.27 -14.67
CA PRO A 148 19.29 10.72 -15.50
C PRO A 148 19.04 9.25 -15.17
N ARG A 149 17.77 8.83 -15.25
CA ARG A 149 17.28 7.48 -14.96
C ARG A 149 16.43 6.96 -16.11
N TRP A 150 16.34 5.64 -16.21
CA TRP A 150 15.52 4.96 -17.21
C TRP A 150 14.66 3.91 -16.53
N VAL A 151 13.46 3.71 -17.08
CA VAL A 151 12.57 2.61 -16.71
C VAL A 151 12.39 1.69 -17.91
N VAL A 152 12.61 0.41 -17.68
CA VAL A 152 12.40 -0.66 -18.67
C VAL A 152 11.28 -1.56 -18.15
N GLU A 153 10.26 -1.78 -18.96
CA GLU A 153 9.08 -2.58 -18.62
C GLU A 153 8.98 -3.74 -19.61
N ILE A 154 8.98 -4.98 -19.10
CA ILE A 154 8.91 -6.19 -19.91
C ILE A 154 7.84 -7.11 -19.33
N ASP A 155 6.83 -7.40 -20.14
CA ASP A 155 5.84 -8.41 -19.84
C ASP A 155 6.44 -9.82 -20.03
N LEU A 156 6.79 -10.46 -18.92
CA LEU A 156 7.37 -11.80 -18.90
C LEU A 156 6.35 -12.90 -19.21
N THR A 157 5.04 -12.61 -19.15
CA THR A 157 3.98 -13.58 -19.48
C THR A 157 3.78 -13.74 -20.99
N SER A 158 4.19 -12.73 -21.77
CA SER A 158 4.06 -12.71 -23.23
C SER A 158 4.55 -14.02 -23.88
N PRO A 159 3.85 -14.55 -24.91
CA PRO A 159 4.29 -15.72 -25.68
C PRO A 159 5.68 -15.55 -26.31
N SER A 160 6.15 -14.31 -26.46
CA SER A 160 7.48 -14.00 -27.00
C SER A 160 8.62 -14.15 -25.97
N MET A 161 8.30 -14.27 -24.68
CA MET A 161 9.28 -14.42 -23.60
C MET A 161 9.61 -15.89 -23.36
N VAL A 162 10.29 -16.49 -24.34
CA VAL A 162 10.74 -17.89 -24.34
C VAL A 162 12.12 -17.99 -25.01
N PRO A 163 12.94 -19.00 -24.68
CA PRO A 163 14.26 -19.19 -25.29
C PRO A 163 14.22 -19.21 -26.82
N GLY A 164 15.20 -18.56 -27.46
CA GLY A 164 15.34 -18.49 -28.92
C GLY A 164 14.59 -17.34 -29.60
N LYS A 165 13.81 -16.56 -28.84
CA LYS A 165 13.26 -15.28 -29.31
C LYS A 165 14.22 -14.16 -28.97
N LYS A 166 14.58 -13.35 -29.98
CA LYS A 166 15.53 -12.23 -29.86
C LYS A 166 15.29 -11.32 -28.65
N GLY A 167 14.03 -11.01 -28.34
CA GLY A 167 13.68 -10.17 -27.19
C GLY A 167 14.04 -10.81 -25.84
N PHE A 168 13.70 -12.09 -25.69
CA PHE A 168 14.01 -12.86 -24.48
C PHE A 168 15.51 -13.13 -24.36
N ASP A 169 16.16 -13.52 -25.46
CA ASP A 169 17.61 -13.78 -25.47
C ASP A 169 18.41 -12.52 -25.10
N ARG A 170 17.95 -11.34 -25.54
CA ARG A 170 18.54 -10.04 -25.14
C ARG A 170 18.35 -9.75 -23.66
N LEU A 171 17.18 -10.06 -23.09
CA LEU A 171 16.93 -9.94 -21.66
C LEU A 171 17.84 -10.89 -20.85
N ILE A 172 17.96 -12.14 -21.29
CA ILE A 172 18.87 -13.12 -20.68
C ILE A 172 20.32 -12.63 -20.75
N TYR A 173 20.76 -12.10 -21.90
CA TYR A 173 22.09 -11.50 -22.03
C TYR A 173 22.29 -10.34 -21.05
N ALA A 174 21.34 -9.40 -20.97
CA ALA A 174 21.40 -8.28 -20.04
C ALA A 174 21.44 -8.76 -18.58
N SER A 175 20.66 -9.78 -18.21
CA SER A 175 20.64 -10.34 -16.86
C SER A 175 21.99 -10.89 -16.41
N LYS A 176 22.82 -11.40 -17.33
CA LYS A 176 24.19 -11.87 -17.03
C LYS A 176 25.22 -10.75 -17.04
N ASN A 177 25.18 -9.89 -18.05
CA ASN A 177 26.27 -8.97 -18.34
C ASN A 177 26.09 -7.57 -17.71
N ALA A 178 24.85 -7.16 -17.49
CA ALA A 178 24.53 -5.88 -16.86
C ALA A 178 24.00 -6.02 -15.44
N PHE A 179 23.34 -7.14 -15.12
CA PHE A 179 22.68 -7.38 -13.83
C PHE A 179 23.13 -8.69 -13.16
N GLY A 180 24.38 -9.09 -13.39
CA GLY A 180 24.91 -10.38 -12.91
C GLY A 180 25.08 -10.46 -11.39
N THR A 181 25.10 -9.33 -10.69
CA THR A 181 25.22 -9.29 -9.23
C THR A 181 23.90 -9.75 -8.57
N PRO A 182 23.93 -10.75 -7.70
CA PRO A 182 22.76 -11.12 -6.89
C PRO A 182 22.30 -9.97 -6.01
N VAL A 183 20.98 -9.83 -5.86
CA VAL A 183 20.36 -8.84 -4.97
C VAL A 183 19.40 -9.53 -4.03
N THR A 184 19.10 -8.88 -2.91
CA THR A 184 18.05 -9.33 -2.00
C THR A 184 16.68 -9.01 -2.57
N TRP A 185 15.81 -10.01 -2.60
CA TRP A 185 14.42 -9.91 -3.02
C TRP A 185 13.48 -10.18 -1.86
N LEU A 186 12.40 -9.40 -1.79
CA LEU A 186 11.16 -9.81 -1.14
C LEU A 186 10.33 -10.57 -2.18
N PHE A 187 9.86 -11.76 -1.83
CA PHE A 187 9.07 -12.65 -2.68
C PHE A 187 7.77 -13.00 -1.97
N CYS A 188 6.63 -12.79 -2.62
CA CYS A 188 5.32 -13.23 -2.14
C CYS A 188 4.66 -14.09 -3.23
N ASN A 189 4.32 -15.33 -2.86
CA ASN A 189 3.51 -16.19 -3.70
C ASN A 189 2.04 -15.84 -3.49
N LEU A 190 1.36 -15.43 -4.55
CA LEU A 190 -0.07 -15.10 -4.54
C LEU A 190 -0.94 -16.32 -4.84
N SER A 191 -0.35 -17.41 -5.33
CA SER A 191 -1.05 -18.67 -5.56
C SER A 191 -1.38 -19.35 -4.23
N SER A 192 -2.53 -20.03 -4.18
CA SER A 192 -2.90 -20.92 -3.09
C SER A 192 -2.06 -22.21 -3.04
N THR A 193 -1.25 -22.45 -4.08
CA THR A 193 -0.41 -23.64 -4.20
C THR A 193 1.07 -23.25 -4.32
N VAL A 194 1.94 -24.05 -3.70
CA VAL A 194 3.38 -23.96 -3.87
C VAL A 194 3.79 -25.10 -4.82
N PRO A 195 4.57 -24.82 -5.89
CA PRO A 195 5.06 -25.88 -6.77
C PRO A 195 5.87 -26.92 -5.99
N ASN A 196 5.84 -28.17 -6.44
CA ASN A 196 6.61 -29.26 -5.83
C ASN A 196 7.49 -29.96 -6.89
N PRO A 197 8.84 -29.87 -6.80
CA PRO A 197 9.61 -29.13 -5.79
C PRO A 197 9.50 -27.60 -5.97
N ASP A 198 9.63 -26.84 -4.87
CA ASP A 198 9.57 -25.37 -4.91
C ASP A 198 10.86 -24.80 -5.55
N PRO A 199 10.79 -24.12 -6.71
CA PRO A 199 11.96 -23.60 -7.41
C PRO A 199 12.78 -22.58 -6.62
N ILE A 200 12.21 -21.97 -5.57
CA ILE A 200 12.94 -21.01 -4.72
C ILE A 200 13.77 -21.71 -3.63
N ALA A 201 13.48 -22.97 -3.30
CA ALA A 201 14.12 -23.70 -2.19
C ALA A 201 15.66 -23.81 -2.32
N PRO A 202 16.26 -24.04 -3.51
CA PRO A 202 17.71 -24.08 -3.66
C PRO A 202 18.44 -22.80 -3.26
N HIS A 203 17.73 -21.67 -3.22
CA HIS A 203 18.28 -20.37 -2.83
C HIS A 203 18.16 -20.07 -1.32
N ALA A 204 17.81 -21.08 -0.51
CA ALA A 204 17.70 -21.01 0.95
C ALA A 204 16.93 -19.75 1.44
N PRO A 205 15.68 -19.54 1.00
CA PRO A 205 14.91 -18.34 1.34
C PRO A 205 14.63 -18.27 2.83
N THR A 206 14.74 -17.07 3.42
CA THR A 206 14.29 -16.79 4.77
C THR A 206 12.79 -16.54 4.77
N ARG A 207 12.00 -17.36 5.49
CA ARG A 207 10.57 -17.11 5.67
C ARG A 207 10.34 -15.96 6.65
N CYS A 208 9.42 -15.07 6.29
CA CYS A 208 9.00 -13.94 7.11
C CYS A 208 7.48 -13.97 7.23
N THR A 209 6.97 -13.77 8.45
CA THR A 209 5.55 -13.69 8.74
C THR A 209 5.25 -12.31 9.33
N SER A 210 4.26 -11.62 8.77
CA SER A 210 3.87 -10.28 9.21
C SER A 210 2.86 -10.40 10.35
N GLU A 211 3.34 -10.71 11.55
CA GLU A 211 2.47 -10.88 12.72
C GLU A 211 1.77 -9.57 13.13
N PRO A 212 0.51 -9.62 13.59
CA PRO A 212 -0.21 -8.45 14.06
C PRO A 212 0.39 -7.92 15.38
N SER A 213 0.80 -6.67 15.38
CA SER A 213 1.06 -5.91 16.61
C SER A 213 -0.23 -5.22 17.07
N VAL A 214 -0.60 -5.39 18.33
CA VAL A 214 -1.86 -4.89 18.90
C VAL A 214 -1.58 -3.95 20.06
N LEU A 215 -2.17 -2.76 20.01
CA LEU A 215 -2.23 -1.81 21.12
C LEU A 215 -3.69 -1.62 21.52
N GLN A 216 -4.04 -2.06 22.72
CA GLN A 216 -5.40 -2.01 23.26
C GLN A 216 -5.54 -0.93 24.33
N ASN A 217 -6.79 -0.61 24.67
CA ASN A 217 -7.16 0.28 25.76
C ASN A 217 -6.45 1.65 25.67
N ILE A 218 -6.29 2.17 24.46
CA ILE A 218 -5.74 3.50 24.26
C ILE A 218 -6.83 4.49 24.65
N ASP A 219 -6.67 5.18 25.78
CA ASP A 219 -7.54 6.26 26.21
C ASP A 219 -7.35 7.46 25.28
N ALA A 220 -8.36 7.78 24.48
CA ALA A 220 -8.32 8.83 23.49
C ALA A 220 -9.53 9.77 23.56
N MET A 221 -9.29 11.04 23.25
CA MET A 221 -10.33 11.99 22.88
C MET A 221 -10.75 11.68 21.44
N LEU A 222 -12.01 11.30 21.25
CA LEU A 222 -12.62 10.97 19.97
C LEU A 222 -13.21 12.23 19.32
N PRO A 223 -12.97 12.44 18.01
CA PRO A 223 -13.61 13.52 17.28
C PRO A 223 -15.04 13.15 16.92
N THR A 224 -15.74 14.05 16.23
CA THR A 224 -16.98 13.67 15.54
C THR A 224 -16.68 12.58 14.50
N LEU A 225 -17.27 11.39 14.67
CA LEU A 225 -17.05 10.21 13.82
C LEU A 225 -18.12 10.01 12.74
N LYS A 226 -18.98 11.02 12.56
CA LYS A 226 -20.04 11.04 11.54
C LYS A 226 -19.91 12.32 10.72
N PRO A 227 -20.00 12.23 9.38
CA PRO A 227 -20.06 13.44 8.56
C PRO A 227 -21.32 14.25 8.92
N PRO A 228 -21.27 15.59 8.86
CA PRO A 228 -22.46 16.43 9.00
C PRO A 228 -23.52 16.06 7.95
N ILE A 229 -24.81 16.12 8.31
CA ILE A 229 -25.92 15.74 7.42
C ILE A 229 -25.91 16.57 6.13
N ASP A 230 -25.60 17.85 6.26
CA ASP A 230 -25.51 18.82 5.18
C ASP A 230 -24.17 18.79 4.41
N ALA A 231 -23.23 17.93 4.81
CA ALA A 231 -22.03 17.65 4.02
C ALA A 231 -22.31 16.69 2.86
N ILE A 232 -23.44 15.97 2.89
CA ILE A 232 -23.83 14.99 1.89
C ILE A 232 -24.75 15.64 0.86
N GLY A 233 -24.14 16.24 -0.17
CA GLY A 233 -24.87 16.88 -1.28
C GLY A 233 -23.99 17.83 -2.09
N PRO A 234 -24.51 18.42 -3.19
CA PRO A 234 -23.73 19.31 -4.07
C PRO A 234 -23.16 20.53 -3.33
N GLU A 235 -23.90 21.07 -2.37
CA GLU A 235 -23.52 22.24 -1.58
C GLU A 235 -22.70 21.89 -0.32
N GLY A 236 -22.63 20.60 0.02
CA GLY A 236 -21.97 20.10 1.23
C GLY A 236 -20.47 19.88 1.10
N ARG A 237 -19.90 20.15 -0.08
CA ARG A 237 -18.51 19.81 -0.41
C ARG A 237 -17.49 20.41 0.56
N GLU A 238 -17.61 21.69 0.89
CA GLU A 238 -16.68 22.37 1.80
C GLU A 238 -16.72 21.74 3.21
N LYS A 239 -17.92 21.41 3.69
CA LYS A 239 -18.11 20.74 4.99
C LYS A 239 -17.53 19.33 5.00
N LEU A 240 -17.67 18.59 3.90
CA LEU A 240 -17.07 17.28 3.73
C LEU A 240 -15.53 17.37 3.69
N GLU A 241 -14.98 18.36 2.99
CA GLU A 241 -13.53 18.60 2.93
C GLU A 241 -12.97 18.95 4.32
N TYR A 242 -13.65 19.81 5.08
CA TYR A 242 -13.26 20.14 6.45
C TYR A 242 -13.30 18.91 7.38
N PHE A 243 -14.45 18.23 7.44
CA PHE A 243 -14.62 17.01 8.23
C PHE A 243 -13.58 15.94 7.89
N SER A 244 -13.37 15.69 6.60
CA SER A 244 -12.43 14.66 6.15
C SER A 244 -10.97 15.02 6.44
N THR A 245 -10.61 16.29 6.43
CA THR A 245 -9.26 16.74 6.79
C THR A 245 -9.00 16.55 8.28
N GLU A 246 -9.91 17.03 9.12
CA GLU A 246 -9.85 16.91 10.58
C GLU A 246 -9.82 15.44 11.04
N LEU A 247 -10.69 14.62 10.48
CA LEU A 247 -10.75 13.18 10.80
C LEU A 247 -9.46 12.46 10.37
N TYR A 248 -8.94 12.76 9.18
CA TYR A 248 -7.71 12.16 8.70
C TYR A 248 -6.49 12.58 9.53
N GLU A 249 -6.43 13.84 9.97
CA GLU A 249 -5.39 14.32 10.90
C GLU A 249 -5.45 13.55 12.22
N TRP A 250 -6.64 13.43 12.83
CA TRP A 250 -6.83 12.67 14.06
C TRP A 250 -6.42 11.19 13.89
N LEU A 251 -6.88 10.52 12.83
CA LEU A 251 -6.48 9.13 12.51
C LEU A 251 -4.96 9.00 12.31
N SER A 252 -4.31 10.02 11.74
CA SER A 252 -2.86 10.08 11.60
C SER A 252 -2.16 10.17 12.95
N LEU A 253 -2.65 11.01 13.86
CA LEU A 253 -2.10 11.12 15.21
C LEU A 253 -2.28 9.83 16.02
N VAL A 254 -3.40 9.13 15.87
CA VAL A 254 -3.59 7.78 16.44
C VAL A 254 -2.56 6.80 15.88
N ARG A 255 -2.34 6.78 14.56
CA ARG A 255 -1.31 5.91 13.93
C ARG A 255 0.09 6.24 14.44
N LEU A 256 0.39 7.52 14.66
CA LEU A 256 1.66 7.97 15.23
C LEU A 256 1.78 7.74 16.75
N GLN A 257 0.72 7.26 17.41
CA GLN A 257 0.64 7.15 18.88
C GLN A 257 0.95 8.49 19.57
N SER A 258 0.49 9.58 18.97
CA SER A 258 0.75 10.92 19.47
C SER A 258 0.03 11.13 20.81
N PRO A 259 0.68 11.75 21.81
CA PRO A 259 0.01 12.13 23.05
C PRO A 259 -1.12 13.15 22.84
N ARG A 260 -1.14 13.85 21.68
CA ARG A 260 -2.15 14.87 21.35
C ARG A 260 -3.58 14.37 21.23
N VAL A 261 -3.78 13.05 21.10
CA VAL A 261 -5.11 12.45 21.09
C VAL A 261 -5.48 11.82 22.43
N GLN A 262 -4.58 11.82 23.42
CA GLN A 262 -4.83 11.17 24.71
C GLN A 262 -5.79 12.00 25.59
N VAL A 263 -6.53 11.31 26.45
CA VAL A 263 -7.34 11.97 27.47
C VAL A 263 -6.44 12.72 28.46
N GLY A 264 -6.77 13.97 28.74
CA GLY A 264 -6.05 14.79 29.71
C GLY A 264 -4.72 15.35 29.19
N ASP A 265 -4.52 15.39 27.87
CA ASP A 265 -3.37 16.06 27.28
C ASP A 265 -3.30 17.55 27.67
N GLN A 266 -2.15 17.99 28.18
CA GLN A 266 -1.89 19.36 28.68
C GLN A 266 -0.66 19.97 28.03
N ILE A 267 -0.58 19.91 26.70
CA ILE A 267 0.52 20.56 25.99
C ILE A 267 0.46 22.07 26.10
N ASP A 268 1.63 22.69 26.27
CA ASP A 268 1.77 24.14 26.17
C ASP A 268 1.25 24.63 24.80
N PRO A 269 0.27 25.54 24.75
CA PRO A 269 -0.26 26.11 23.51
C PRO A 269 0.79 26.79 22.62
N TYR A 270 1.93 27.21 23.18
CA TYR A 270 3.06 27.71 22.42
C TYR A 270 3.75 26.62 21.59
N LEU A 271 3.74 25.37 22.07
CA LEU A 271 4.34 24.22 21.38
C LEU A 271 3.38 23.54 20.40
N CYS A 272 2.11 23.40 20.78
CA CYS A 272 1.11 22.77 19.93
C CYS A 272 -0.28 23.32 20.23
N ARG A 273 -0.99 23.69 19.16
CA ARG A 273 -2.38 24.19 19.23
C ARG A 273 -3.39 23.18 18.69
N TYR A 274 -2.95 21.96 18.38
CA TYR A 274 -3.85 20.91 17.94
C TYR A 274 -4.85 20.62 19.06
N GLN A 275 -6.12 20.54 18.68
CA GLN A 275 -7.21 20.09 19.54
C GLN A 275 -7.99 19.03 18.78
N VAL A 276 -8.51 18.03 19.50
CA VAL A 276 -9.34 17.02 18.87
C VAL A 276 -10.61 17.68 18.31
N PRO A 277 -10.93 17.48 17.02
CA PRO A 277 -12.09 18.10 16.38
C PRO A 277 -13.43 17.80 17.06
N GLY A 278 -14.32 18.79 17.13
CA GLY A 278 -15.66 18.66 17.71
C GLY A 278 -15.69 18.69 19.24
N ASP A 279 -16.74 18.13 19.84
CA ASP A 279 -17.00 18.22 21.29
C ASP A 279 -16.15 17.26 22.14
N GLY A 280 -15.26 16.48 21.53
CA GLY A 280 -14.28 15.62 22.21
C GLY A 280 -14.90 14.63 23.20
N GLN A 281 -15.32 13.46 22.72
CA GLN A 281 -15.80 12.41 23.62
C GLN A 281 -14.66 11.51 24.09
N GLN A 282 -14.59 11.21 25.38
CA GLN A 282 -13.64 10.21 25.87
C GLN A 282 -14.04 8.82 25.37
N GLY A 283 -13.08 8.06 24.87
CA GLY A 283 -13.29 6.68 24.47
C GLY A 283 -12.01 5.87 24.49
N LYS A 284 -12.17 4.56 24.39
CA LYS A 284 -11.04 3.63 24.28
C LYS A 284 -10.97 3.07 22.87
N ILE A 285 -9.79 3.10 22.28
CA ILE A 285 -9.53 2.57 20.95
C ILE A 285 -8.49 1.47 20.99
N CYS A 286 -8.52 0.63 19.97
CA CYS A 286 -7.49 -0.35 19.68
C CYS A 286 -6.86 -0.06 18.33
N LYS A 287 -5.53 -0.22 18.25
CA LYS A 287 -4.75 -0.16 17.01
C LYS A 287 -4.14 -1.53 16.73
N VAL A 288 -4.41 -2.09 15.55
CA VAL A 288 -3.76 -3.30 15.05
C VAL A 288 -2.88 -2.94 13.87
N THR A 289 -1.66 -3.46 13.80
CA THR A 289 -0.68 -3.16 12.75
C THR A 289 -0.05 -4.44 12.22
N TRP A 290 -0.07 -4.60 10.90
CA TRP A 290 0.73 -5.58 10.17
C TRP A 290 1.80 -4.83 9.39
N GLN A 291 3.04 -5.31 9.45
CA GLN A 291 4.15 -4.71 8.71
C GLN A 291 5.03 -5.80 8.09
N GLY A 292 5.40 -5.62 6.82
CA GLY A 292 6.12 -6.62 6.04
C GLY A 292 5.99 -6.37 4.55
N PHE A 293 5.80 -7.44 3.77
CA PHE A 293 5.53 -7.38 2.33
C PHE A 293 4.18 -8.03 2.05
N LEU A 294 3.14 -7.21 1.93
CA LEU A 294 1.75 -7.65 1.91
C LEU A 294 1.16 -7.56 0.50
N ALA A 295 0.44 -8.61 0.11
CA ALA A 295 -0.31 -8.63 -1.14
C ALA A 295 -1.57 -7.74 -1.06
N PRO A 296 -1.89 -6.97 -2.12
CA PRO A 296 -3.15 -6.22 -2.21
C PRO A 296 -4.39 -7.11 -2.08
N SER A 297 -4.33 -8.36 -2.57
CA SER A 297 -5.40 -9.35 -2.43
C SER A 297 -5.68 -9.70 -0.97
N TRP A 298 -4.63 -9.91 -0.17
CA TRP A 298 -4.76 -10.11 1.26
C TRP A 298 -5.41 -8.88 1.92
N CYS A 299 -4.92 -7.67 1.64
CA CYS A 299 -5.46 -6.45 2.23
C CYS A 299 -6.95 -6.24 1.89
N ARG A 300 -7.33 -6.49 0.62
CA ARG A 300 -8.73 -6.42 0.18
C ARG A 300 -9.60 -7.43 0.91
N GLN A 301 -9.16 -8.67 1.03
CA GLN A 301 -9.90 -9.69 1.78
C GLN A 301 -10.03 -9.29 3.25
N THR A 302 -8.99 -8.70 3.86
CA THR A 302 -9.06 -8.27 5.27
C THR A 302 -10.11 -7.20 5.46
N LEU A 303 -10.18 -6.25 4.52
CA LEU A 303 -11.23 -5.24 4.53
C LEU A 303 -12.64 -5.85 4.36
N LEU A 304 -12.81 -6.86 3.49
CA LEU A 304 -14.08 -7.58 3.33
C LEU A 304 -14.50 -8.25 4.64
N ASP A 305 -13.58 -9.00 5.27
CA ASP A 305 -13.84 -9.70 6.53
C ASP A 305 -14.20 -8.72 7.66
N LEU A 306 -13.54 -7.55 7.70
CA LEU A 306 -13.85 -6.49 8.66
C LEU A 306 -15.24 -5.88 8.45
N VAL A 307 -15.60 -5.57 7.20
CA VAL A 307 -16.93 -5.01 6.90
C VAL A 307 -18.04 -6.02 7.20
N ALA A 308 -17.82 -7.30 6.90
CA ALA A 308 -18.79 -8.36 7.15
C ALA A 308 -18.89 -8.75 8.64
N GLY A 309 -17.77 -8.78 9.36
CA GLY A 309 -17.71 -9.24 10.75
C GLY A 309 -18.05 -8.18 11.79
N LEU A 310 -17.72 -6.91 11.56
CA LEU A 310 -17.97 -5.84 12.54
C LEU A 310 -19.44 -5.40 12.55
N PRO A 311 -20.01 -5.09 13.73
CA PRO A 311 -21.39 -4.60 13.84
C PRO A 311 -21.67 -3.43 12.90
N SER A 312 -22.87 -3.39 12.31
CA SER A 312 -23.25 -2.41 11.29
C SER A 312 -23.15 -0.95 11.76
N LYS A 313 -23.30 -0.70 13.07
CA LYS A 313 -23.18 0.64 13.68
C LYS A 313 -21.76 0.99 14.14
N ALA A 314 -20.83 0.03 14.16
CA ALA A 314 -19.47 0.26 14.62
C ALA A 314 -18.66 1.01 13.57
N TRP A 315 -17.88 2.00 14.00
CA TRP A 315 -16.91 2.65 13.13
C TRP A 315 -15.60 1.85 13.10
N PHE A 316 -14.84 2.00 12.02
CA PHE A 316 -13.45 1.54 11.96
C PHE A 316 -12.67 2.37 10.92
N SER A 317 -11.36 2.42 11.07
CA SER A 317 -10.45 2.90 10.02
C SER A 317 -9.49 1.80 9.60
N PHE A 318 -9.37 1.56 8.30
CA PHE A 318 -8.44 0.61 7.69
C PHE A 318 -7.52 1.34 6.72
N SER A 319 -6.22 1.32 6.98
CA SER A 319 -5.21 2.03 6.21
C SER A 319 -4.17 1.07 5.63
N THR A 320 -3.76 1.28 4.39
CA THR A 320 -2.68 0.55 3.71
C THR A 320 -1.65 1.54 3.17
N THR A 321 -0.38 1.31 3.48
CA THR A 321 0.74 2.16 3.07
C THR A 321 1.72 1.34 2.25
N THR A 322 2.09 1.81 1.06
CA THR A 322 3.04 1.12 0.17
C THR A 322 4.47 1.26 0.67
N PHE A 323 5.39 0.50 0.09
CA PHE A 323 6.82 0.84 0.18
C PHE A 323 7.07 2.26 -0.36
N SER A 324 8.07 2.93 0.20
CA SER A 324 8.48 4.26 -0.20
C SER A 324 9.01 4.24 -1.63
N LYS A 325 8.63 5.25 -2.42
CA LYS A 325 9.05 5.45 -3.80
C LYS A 325 9.83 6.75 -3.93
N GLY A 326 10.74 6.77 -4.91
CA GLY A 326 11.51 7.96 -5.26
C GLY A 326 12.51 8.41 -4.19
N MET A 327 13.17 9.52 -4.46
CA MET A 327 14.24 10.06 -3.61
C MET A 327 13.75 10.66 -2.29
N ALA A 328 12.55 11.24 -2.28
CA ALA A 328 11.95 11.83 -1.08
C ALA A 328 11.41 10.77 -0.12
N GLY A 329 11.35 9.50 -0.55
CA GLY A 329 10.83 8.40 0.25
C GLY A 329 9.31 8.44 0.41
N ASP A 330 8.58 9.05 -0.53
CA ASP A 330 7.13 9.20 -0.43
C ASP A 330 6.43 7.85 -0.60
N ASN A 331 5.44 7.59 0.24
CA ASN A 331 4.60 6.40 0.15
C ASN A 331 3.26 6.77 -0.46
N SER A 332 2.67 5.86 -1.23
CA SER A 332 1.23 5.93 -1.51
C SER A 332 0.48 5.33 -0.34
N GLN A 333 -0.65 5.93 0.01
CA GLN A 333 -1.52 5.44 1.08
C GLN A 333 -2.97 5.42 0.63
N VAL A 334 -3.70 4.40 1.04
CA VAL A 334 -5.15 4.37 0.99
C VAL A 334 -5.64 4.23 2.43
N SER A 335 -6.51 5.12 2.87
CA SER A 335 -7.16 5.02 4.18
C SER A 335 -8.66 4.99 3.96
N LEU A 336 -9.35 4.03 4.55
CA LEU A 336 -10.80 3.93 4.55
C LEU A 336 -11.31 4.11 5.97
N PHE A 337 -12.43 4.79 6.12
CA PHE A 337 -13.14 4.95 7.37
C PHE A 337 -14.62 4.64 7.16
N ARG A 338 -15.18 3.74 7.96
CA ARG A 338 -16.63 3.51 8.05
C ARG A 338 -17.19 4.39 9.17
N PRO A 339 -18.07 5.37 8.89
CA PRO A 339 -18.64 6.24 9.91
C PRO A 339 -19.48 5.48 10.94
N GLN A 340 -19.57 6.03 12.14
CA GLN A 340 -20.39 5.46 13.20
C GLN A 340 -21.86 5.46 12.77
N GLY A 341 -22.60 4.38 13.05
CA GLY A 341 -24.04 4.31 12.75
C GLY A 341 -24.43 4.26 11.27
N ALA A 342 -23.47 4.23 10.34
CA ALA A 342 -23.71 4.24 8.90
C ALA A 342 -23.09 3.01 8.22
N SER A 343 -23.82 1.89 8.27
CA SER A 343 -23.28 0.56 7.94
C SER A 343 -22.76 0.38 6.51
N GLY A 344 -23.30 1.14 5.57
CA GLY A 344 -22.90 1.11 4.17
C GLY A 344 -22.05 2.30 3.75
N GLU A 345 -21.82 3.31 4.59
CA GLU A 345 -21.13 4.53 4.16
C GLU A 345 -19.63 4.43 4.41
N TYR A 346 -18.84 5.14 3.60
CA TYR A 346 -17.41 5.27 3.83
C TYR A 346 -16.87 6.63 3.40
N VAL A 347 -15.81 7.04 4.09
CA VAL A 347 -14.88 8.08 3.65
C VAL A 347 -13.57 7.40 3.31
N MET A 348 -12.98 7.72 2.17
CA MET A 348 -11.72 7.16 1.72
C MET A 348 -10.76 8.27 1.28
N TRP A 349 -9.51 8.18 1.74
CA TRP A 349 -8.40 9.03 1.33
C TRP A 349 -7.44 8.23 0.47
N GLU A 350 -7.14 8.76 -0.72
CA GLU A 350 -6.14 8.24 -1.64
C GLU A 350 -4.99 9.26 -1.71
N ILE A 351 -3.86 8.90 -1.12
CA ILE A 351 -2.64 9.70 -1.12
C ILE A 351 -1.67 9.07 -2.11
N LYS A 352 -1.30 9.83 -3.15
CA LYS A 352 -0.36 9.38 -4.19
C LYS A 352 1.06 9.87 -3.86
N SER A 353 2.03 8.96 -3.93
CA SER A 353 3.45 9.31 -3.89
C SER A 353 3.84 10.19 -5.08
N HIS A 354 4.92 10.96 -4.95
CA HIS A 354 5.55 11.58 -6.12
C HIS A 354 6.00 10.51 -7.12
N GLU A 355 5.73 10.73 -8.41
CA GLU A 355 6.28 9.93 -9.51
C GLU A 355 7.67 10.43 -9.93
#